data_AF-A0AAU4MQF8-F1
#
_entry.id   AF-A0AAU4MQF8-F1
#
_cell.length_a   1.000
_cell.length_b   1.000
_cell.length_c   1.000
_cell.angle_alpha   90.00
_cell.angle_beta   90.00
_cell.angle_gamma   90.00
#
_symmetry.space_group_name_H-M   'P 1'
#
loop_
_entity.id
_entity.type
_entity.pdbx_description
1 polymer ?
#
loop_
_entity_poly.entity_id
_entity_poly.type
_entity_poly.pdbx_seq_one_letter_code
_entity_poly.pdbx_strand_id
1 'polypeptide(L)'
;MDPKLWMFDLNDEMWVILPTAALPEGLTSALETLVIPFGSRSWSVRKYLEEWASAIENRRPGFSLGTASAGVDLLPSGDVNIVDMYGQFDDGSMAFEDFRKILEGLATAMDG
;
A
#
# COMPACT_ATOMS: atom_id res chain seq x y z
N MET A 1 16.96 1.99 7.02
CA MET A 1 16.06 3.12 6.71
C MET A 1 15.22 3.42 7.94
N ASP A 2 15.15 4.68 8.34
CA ASP A 2 14.41 5.16 9.51
C ASP A 2 12.90 5.21 9.15
N PRO A 3 11.99 4.57 9.92
CA PRO A 3 10.55 4.51 9.65
C PRO A 3 9.79 5.85 9.72
N LYS A 4 10.49 6.99 9.83
CA LYS A 4 9.91 8.33 10.05
C LYS A 4 9.37 9.06 8.82
N LEU A 5 9.20 8.39 7.68
CA LEU A 5 9.12 9.10 6.39
C LEU A 5 7.75 9.14 5.68
N TRP A 6 6.63 8.93 6.38
CA TRP A 6 5.29 8.99 5.76
C TRP A 6 4.35 9.85 6.57
N MET A 7 3.72 10.82 5.89
CA MET A 7 2.64 11.61 6.45
C MET A 7 1.31 11.16 5.83
N PHE A 8 0.29 11.06 6.66
CA PHE A 8 -1.06 10.68 6.27
C PHE A 8 -1.97 11.85 6.56
N ASP A 9 -2.75 12.25 5.57
CA ASP A 9 -3.72 13.34 5.72
C ASP A 9 -5.06 12.92 5.13
N LEU A 10 -6.15 13.49 5.66
CA LEU A 10 -7.49 13.29 5.15
C LEU A 10 -7.89 14.55 4.38
N ASN A 11 -7.88 14.46 3.05
CA ASN A 11 -8.22 15.57 2.16
C ASN A 11 -9.45 15.20 1.33
N ASP A 12 -10.50 16.03 1.36
CA ASP A 12 -11.77 15.80 0.65
C ASP A 12 -12.31 14.36 0.82
N GLU A 13 -12.34 13.87 2.06
CA GLU A 13 -12.78 12.51 2.44
C GLU A 13 -11.90 11.35 1.94
N MET A 14 -10.75 11.64 1.34
CA MET A 14 -9.78 10.65 0.85
C MET A 14 -8.48 10.71 1.65
N TRP A 15 -7.94 9.54 1.98
CA TRP A 15 -6.63 9.46 2.62
C TRP A 15 -5.52 9.64 1.60
N VAL A 16 -4.62 10.58 1.88
CA VAL A 16 -3.47 10.92 1.06
C VAL A 16 -2.20 10.40 1.73
N ILE A 17 -1.31 9.81 0.94
CA ILE A 17 -0.01 9.31 1.40
C ILE A 17 1.08 10.26 0.91
N LEU A 18 1.64 11.04 1.82
CA LEU A 18 2.69 11.99 1.53
C LEU A 18 4.05 11.37 1.86
N PRO A 19 4.88 11.04 0.86
CA PRO A 19 6.24 10.62 1.12
C PRO A 19 7.06 11.83 1.56
N THR A 20 7.87 11.67 2.60
CA THR A 20 8.78 12.73 3.06
C THR A 20 10.16 12.70 2.37
N ALA A 21 10.32 11.79 1.41
CA ALA A 21 11.44 11.75 0.45
C ALA A 21 10.88 11.57 -0.97
N ALA A 22 11.64 11.98 -1.98
CA ALA A 22 11.25 11.74 -3.37
C ALA A 22 11.16 10.23 -3.63
N LEU A 23 9.96 9.77 -4.01
CA LEU A 23 9.75 8.41 -4.52
C LEU A 23 9.98 8.38 -6.03
N PRO A 24 10.19 7.18 -6.60
CA PRO A 24 10.00 6.98 -8.03
C PRO A 24 8.68 7.58 -8.51
N GLU A 25 8.72 8.21 -9.67
CA GLU A 25 7.53 8.76 -10.33
C GLU A 25 6.43 7.68 -10.44
N GLY A 26 5.18 8.04 -10.17
CA GLY A 26 4.04 7.10 -10.21
C GLY A 26 3.81 6.29 -8.93
N LEU A 27 4.82 6.03 -8.10
CA LEU A 27 4.64 5.18 -6.91
C LEU A 27 3.71 5.80 -5.85
N THR A 28 3.76 7.12 -5.66
CA THR A 28 2.81 7.83 -4.77
C THR A 28 1.39 7.65 -5.26
N SER A 29 1.12 7.89 -6.55
CA SER A 29 -0.21 7.73 -7.15
C SER A 29 -0.70 6.29 -7.10
N ALA A 30 0.20 5.32 -7.27
CA ALA A 30 -0.11 3.90 -7.12
C ALA A 30 -0.56 3.56 -5.69
N LEU A 31 0.16 4.06 -4.68
CA LEU A 31 -0.17 3.90 -3.27
C LEU A 31 -1.49 4.59 -2.91
N GLU A 32 -1.71 5.82 -3.36
CA GLU A 32 -2.96 6.55 -3.15
C GLU A 32 -4.14 5.80 -3.76
N THR A 33 -4.01 5.34 -5.01
CA THR A 33 -5.05 4.59 -5.69
C THR A 33 -5.38 3.28 -4.98
N LEU A 34 -4.36 2.58 -4.46
CA LEU A 34 -4.53 1.38 -3.67
C LEU A 34 -5.38 1.64 -2.42
N VAL A 35 -5.18 2.76 -1.73
CA VAL A 35 -5.78 3.00 -0.42
C VAL A 35 -7.16 3.67 -0.46
N ILE A 36 -7.53 4.34 -1.56
CA ILE A 36 -8.85 4.97 -1.74
C ILE A 36 -10.01 4.02 -1.35
N PRO A 37 -10.05 2.74 -1.81
CA PRO A 37 -11.16 1.84 -1.48
C PRO A 37 -11.29 1.47 0.00
N PHE A 38 -10.27 1.71 0.83
CA PHE A 38 -10.39 1.51 2.28
C PHE A 38 -11.27 2.57 2.94
N GLY A 39 -11.42 3.75 2.34
CA GLY A 39 -12.15 4.88 2.90
C GLY A 39 -11.63 5.24 4.30
N SER A 40 -12.52 5.55 5.24
CA SER A 40 -12.18 5.86 6.65
C SER A 40 -12.11 4.64 7.57
N ARG A 41 -11.99 3.42 7.02
CA ARG A 41 -12.11 2.17 7.78
C ARG A 41 -10.75 1.53 8.05
N SER A 42 -10.12 1.90 9.16
CA SER A 42 -8.84 1.30 9.61
C SER A 42 -8.86 -0.23 9.63
N TRP A 43 -9.98 -0.84 10.03
CA TRP A 43 -10.14 -2.30 10.07
C TRP A 43 -9.99 -2.96 8.69
N SER A 44 -10.35 -2.26 7.59
CA SER A 44 -10.18 -2.78 6.23
C SER A 44 -8.70 -2.84 5.84
N VAL A 45 -7.91 -1.83 6.24
CA VAL A 45 -6.45 -1.82 6.06
C VAL A 45 -5.80 -2.94 6.88
N ARG A 46 -6.24 -3.14 8.13
CA ARG A 46 -5.72 -4.19 9.01
C ARG A 46 -6.01 -5.59 8.46
N LYS A 47 -7.23 -5.83 7.98
CA LYS A 47 -7.59 -7.11 7.34
C LYS A 47 -6.76 -7.35 6.08
N TYR A 48 -6.52 -6.32 5.28
CA TYR A 48 -5.65 -6.42 4.11
C TYR A 48 -4.21 -6.81 4.50
N LEU A 49 -3.67 -6.22 5.57
CA LEU A 49 -2.35 -6.59 6.13
C LEU A 49 -2.29 -8.02 6.67
N GLU A 50 -3.36 -8.51 7.31
CA GLU A 50 -3.45 -9.89 7.81
C GLU A 50 -3.35 -10.92 6.67
N GLU A 51 -4.02 -10.66 5.54
CA GLU A 51 -3.94 -11.52 4.36
C GLU A 51 -2.51 -11.56 3.79
N TRP A 52 -1.84 -10.40 3.74
CA TRP A 52 -0.42 -10.34 3.35
C TRP A 52 0.49 -11.11 4.31
N ALA A 53 0.31 -10.94 5.62
CA ALA A 53 1.08 -11.68 6.61
C ALA A 53 0.90 -13.20 6.45
N SER A 54 -0.34 -13.64 6.23
CA SER A 54 -0.65 -15.05 5.95
C SER A 54 0.02 -15.55 4.68
N ALA A 55 0.03 -14.75 3.60
CA ALA A 55 0.66 -15.13 2.34
C ALA A 55 2.18 -15.31 2.48
N ILE A 56 2.85 -14.42 3.21
CA ILE A 56 4.29 -14.48 3.49
C ILE A 56 4.63 -15.69 4.38
N GLU A 57 3.88 -15.90 5.46
CA GLU A 57 4.09 -17.05 6.37
C GLU A 57 3.97 -18.39 5.62
N ASN A 58 2.97 -18.49 4.74
CA ASN A 58 2.72 -19.68 3.95
C ASN A 58 3.54 -19.76 2.65
N ARG A 59 4.45 -18.79 2.40
CA ARG A 59 5.29 -18.69 1.20
C ARG A 59 4.50 -18.86 -0.11
N ARG A 60 3.34 -18.22 -0.23
CA ARG A 60 2.48 -18.35 -1.41
C ARG A 60 3.15 -17.67 -2.62
N PRO A 61 3.76 -18.41 -3.56
CA PRO A 61 4.48 -17.80 -4.66
C PRO A 61 3.49 -17.17 -5.64
N GLY A 62 3.80 -15.98 -6.14
CA GLY A 62 2.90 -15.24 -7.04
C GLY A 62 1.59 -14.81 -6.38
N PHE A 63 1.59 -14.64 -5.05
CA PHE A 63 0.44 -14.09 -4.35
C PHE A 63 0.13 -12.68 -4.86
N SER A 64 -1.15 -12.42 -5.10
CA SER A 64 -1.65 -11.13 -5.52
C SER A 64 -2.86 -10.77 -4.67
N LEU A 65 -2.90 -9.52 -4.21
CA LEU A 65 -4.02 -8.98 -3.44
C LEU A 65 -4.26 -7.53 -3.83
N GLY A 66 -5.40 -7.27 -4.45
CA GLY A 66 -5.80 -5.92 -4.85
C GLY A 66 -6.90 -5.34 -3.98
N THR A 67 -7.11 -4.04 -4.15
CA THR A 67 -8.39 -3.39 -3.85
C THR A 67 -9.21 -3.27 -5.13
N ALA A 68 -10.36 -2.58 -5.09
CA ALA A 68 -11.16 -2.33 -6.29
C ALA A 68 -10.45 -1.42 -7.32
N SER A 69 -9.35 -0.78 -6.91
CA SER A 69 -8.68 0.27 -7.68
C SER A 69 -7.24 -0.07 -8.10
N ALA A 70 -6.54 -0.93 -7.36
CA ALA A 70 -5.17 -1.33 -7.69
C ALA A 70 -4.93 -2.79 -7.31
N GLY A 71 -4.08 -3.47 -8.07
CA GLY A 71 -3.54 -4.79 -7.74
C GLY A 71 -2.20 -4.66 -7.01
N VAL A 72 -1.84 -5.64 -6.18
CA VAL A 72 -0.50 -5.73 -5.60
C VAL A 72 0.00 -7.17 -5.70
N ASP A 73 1.11 -7.36 -6.38
CA ASP A 73 1.72 -8.67 -6.64
C ASP A 73 2.98 -8.86 -5.81
N LEU A 74 3.16 -10.06 -5.24
CA LEU A 74 4.40 -10.48 -4.60
C LEU A 74 5.39 -10.98 -5.65
N LEU A 75 6.49 -10.25 -5.80
CA LEU A 75 7.55 -10.58 -6.75
C LEU A 75 8.46 -11.71 -6.22
N PRO A 76 9.13 -12.47 -7.10
CA PRO A 76 10.12 -13.47 -6.69
C PRO A 76 11.28 -12.90 -5.85
N SER A 77 11.57 -11.60 -5.94
CA SER A 77 12.58 -10.92 -5.12
C SER A 77 12.17 -10.76 -3.66
N GLY A 78 10.87 -10.91 -3.35
CA GLY A 78 10.28 -10.54 -2.05
C GLY A 78 9.79 -9.09 -1.99
N ASP A 79 9.97 -8.33 -3.07
CA ASP A 79 9.35 -7.01 -3.23
C ASP A 79 7.88 -7.14 -3.63
N VAL A 80 7.14 -6.04 -3.52
CA VAL A 80 5.79 -5.93 -4.06
C VAL A 80 5.78 -5.04 -5.28
N ASN A 81 4.92 -5.38 -6.24
CA ASN A 81 4.59 -4.53 -7.38
C ASN A 81 3.15 -4.08 -7.27
N ILE A 82 2.91 -2.77 -7.24
CA ILE A 82 1.59 -2.16 -7.25
C ILE A 82 1.23 -1.93 -8.71
N VAL A 83 0.17 -2.57 -9.16
CA VAL A 83 -0.27 -2.62 -10.56
C VAL A 83 -1.54 -1.81 -10.70
N ASP A 84 -1.57 -1.00 -11.75
CA ASP A 84 -2.77 -0.27 -12.09
C ASP A 84 -3.79 -1.17 -12.81
N MET A 85 -5.01 -1.25 -12.29
CA MET A 85 -6.08 -2.02 -12.91
C MET A 85 -6.80 -1.29 -14.06
N TYR A 86 -6.59 0.03 -14.19
CA TYR A 86 -7.29 0.92 -15.11
C TYR A 86 -6.36 1.80 -15.98
N GLY A 87 -5.04 1.73 -15.80
CA GLY A 87 -4.05 2.43 -16.64
C GLY A 87 -3.97 3.95 -16.42
N GLN A 88 -4.17 4.38 -15.19
CA GLN A 88 -4.05 5.74 -14.65
C GLN A 88 -2.63 6.12 -14.18
N PHE A 89 -1.77 5.15 -13.86
CA PHE A 89 -0.39 5.30 -13.40
C PHE A 89 0.49 4.13 -13.90
N ASP A 90 1.81 4.34 -13.89
CA ASP A 90 2.79 3.30 -14.19
C ASP A 90 2.99 2.35 -13.00
N ASP A 91 3.11 1.05 -13.27
CA ASP A 91 3.38 0.04 -12.25
C ASP A 91 4.60 0.41 -11.39
N GLY A 92 4.45 0.29 -10.08
CA GLY A 92 5.45 0.71 -9.10
C GLY A 92 5.90 -0.44 -8.21
N SER A 93 7.21 -0.67 -8.13
CA SER A 93 7.78 -1.69 -7.23
C SER A 93 8.41 -1.07 -5.97
N MET A 94 8.25 -1.75 -4.84
CA MET A 94 8.91 -1.37 -3.59
C MET A 94 9.15 -2.56 -2.66
N ALA A 95 10.05 -2.39 -1.68
CA ALA A 95 10.29 -3.41 -0.68
C ALA A 95 9.01 -3.69 0.14
N PHE A 96 8.70 -4.98 0.35
CA PHE A 96 7.53 -5.40 1.12
C PHE A 96 7.48 -4.78 2.53
N GLU A 97 8.63 -4.66 3.19
CA GLU A 97 8.69 -4.06 4.53
C GLU A 97 8.31 -2.58 4.56
N ASP A 98 8.62 -1.83 3.50
CA ASP A 98 8.24 -0.43 3.40
C ASP A 98 6.74 -0.32 3.06
N PHE A 99 6.25 -1.16 2.16
CA PHE A 99 4.82 -1.29 1.86
C PHE A 99 3.99 -1.59 3.12
N ARG A 100 4.41 -2.59 3.91
CA ARG A 100 3.77 -2.97 5.17
C ARG A 100 3.72 -1.79 6.16
N LYS A 101 4.85 -1.09 6.36
CA LYS A 101 4.93 0.05 7.29
C LYS A 101 4.03 1.22 6.87
N ILE A 102 3.88 1.48 5.58
CA ILE A 102 2.98 2.52 5.07
C ILE A 102 1.54 2.20 5.46
N LEU A 103 1.08 0.98 5.20
CA LEU A 103 -0.28 0.57 5.53
C LEU A 103 -0.54 0.50 7.04
N GLU A 104 0.46 0.09 7.84
CA GLU A 104 0.37 0.13 9.31
C GLU A 104 0.28 1.57 9.84
N GLY A 105 1.07 2.48 9.26
CA GLY A 105 1.02 3.91 9.57
C GLY A 105 -0.33 4.52 9.21
N LEU A 106 -0.86 4.18 8.04
CA LEU A 106 -2.18 4.61 7.58
C LEU A 106 -3.28 4.13 8.53
N ALA A 107 -3.31 2.83 8.86
CA ALA A 107 -4.30 2.28 9.78
C ALA A 107 -4.24 2.95 11.16
N THR A 108 -3.04 3.27 11.63
CA THR A 108 -2.83 3.99 12.90
C THR A 108 -3.34 5.43 12.82
N ALA A 109 -3.09 6.13 11.71
CA ALA A 109 -3.59 7.48 11.47
C ALA A 109 -5.13 7.51 11.38
N MET A 110 -5.74 6.49 10.80
CA MET A 110 -7.20 6.34 10.73
C MET A 110 -7.89 6.08 12.08
N ASP A 111 -7.16 5.54 13.06
CA ASP A 111 -7.69 5.26 14.40
C ASP A 111 -7.61 6.47 15.36
N GLY A 112 -6.85 7.51 15.01
CA GLY A 112 -6.63 8.72 15.81
C GLY A 112 -7.63 9.82 15.51
#